data_AF-A0A938QWH1-F1
#
_entry.id   AF-A0A938QWH1-F1
#
_cell.length_a   1.000
_cell.length_b   1.000
_cell.length_c   1.000
_cell.angle_alpha   90.00
_cell.angle_beta   90.00
_cell.angle_gamma   90.00
#
_symmetry.space_group_name_H-M   'P 1'
#
loop_
_entity.id
_entity.type
_entity.pdbx_description
1 polymer ?
#
loop_
_entity_poly.entity_id
_entity_poly.type
_entity_poly.pdbx_seq_one_letter_code
_entity_poly.pdbx_strand_id
1 'polypeptide(L)'
;MGAGAGNCKLEVLVAVLHKMGVAHGAELYPLIECADEIVRPLQQRPVVVDGRALMMGYAGVYSSFLLYTERAAEKVGVDPRDVLMAIGKRRLVSGQEDLIVDVAL
;
A
#
# COMPACT_ATOMS: atom_id res chain seq x y z
N MET A 1 7.64 -4.37 -1.36
CA MET A 1 7.49 -3.07 -2.04
C MET A 1 6.08 -2.99 -2.64
N GLY A 2 5.48 -1.80 -2.72
CA GLY A 2 4.15 -1.60 -3.34
C GLY A 2 3.44 -0.35 -2.84
N ALA A 3 2.34 0.02 -3.48
CA ALA A 3 1.47 1.11 -3.04
C ALA A 3 0.70 0.73 -1.77
N GLY A 4 0.18 1.71 -1.02
CA GLY A 4 -0.59 1.46 0.18
C GLY A 4 0.19 0.67 1.25
N ALA A 5 -0.43 -0.39 1.77
CA ALA A 5 0.20 -1.37 2.69
C ALA A 5 1.21 -2.31 1.99
N GLY A 6 1.33 -2.21 0.67
CA GLY A 6 2.14 -3.07 -0.18
C GLY A 6 1.36 -4.21 -0.83
N ASN A 7 2.04 -4.89 -1.75
CA ASN A 7 1.54 -6.11 -2.36
C ASN A 7 1.67 -7.32 -1.43
N CYS A 8 1.12 -8.45 -1.86
CA CYS A 8 1.49 -9.75 -1.32
C CYS A 8 3.02 -9.89 -1.33
N LYS A 9 3.59 -10.19 -0.17
CA LYS A 9 5.04 -10.33 0.00
C LYS A 9 5.47 -11.66 -0.62
N LEU A 10 6.35 -11.60 -1.62
CA LEU A 10 6.70 -12.77 -2.44
C LEU A 10 7.39 -13.86 -1.61
N GLU A 11 8.32 -13.46 -0.74
CA GLU A 11 9.03 -14.34 0.19
C GLU A 11 8.07 -15.05 1.16
N VAL A 12 7.02 -14.35 1.61
CA VAL A 12 5.98 -14.93 2.48
C VAL A 12 5.10 -15.89 1.71
N LEU A 13 4.67 -15.51 0.50
CA LEU A 13 3.87 -16.37 -0.38
C LEU A 13 4.61 -17.68 -0.68
N VAL A 14 5.87 -17.60 -1.09
CA VAL A 14 6.70 -18.76 -1.38
C VAL A 14 6.88 -19.66 -0.15
N ALA A 15 7.09 -19.08 1.03
CA ALA A 15 7.15 -19.86 2.27
C ALA A 15 5.87 -20.66 2.54
N VAL A 16 4.69 -20.06 2.29
CA VAL A 16 3.39 -20.74 2.44
C VAL A 16 3.21 -21.82 1.38
N LEU A 17 3.52 -21.54 0.11
CA LEU A 17 3.40 -22.51 -0.98
C LEU A 17 4.30 -23.73 -0.78
N HIS A 18 5.53 -23.54 -0.23
CA HIS A 18 6.39 -24.64 0.20
C HIS A 18 5.70 -25.53 1.26
N LYS A 19 5.08 -24.93 2.28
CA LYS A 19 4.35 -25.70 3.30
C LYS A 19 3.15 -26.45 2.74
N MET A 20 2.54 -25.94 1.68
CA MET A 20 1.42 -26.57 0.99
C MET A 20 1.85 -27.62 -0.05
N GLY A 21 3.14 -27.77 -0.33
CA GLY A 21 3.64 -28.68 -1.37
C GLY A 21 3.27 -28.25 -2.80
N VAL A 22 3.00 -26.96 -3.01
CA VAL A 22 2.64 -26.43 -4.34
C VAL A 22 3.90 -26.15 -5.14
N ALA A 23 3.98 -26.67 -6.36
CA ALA A 23 5.10 -26.40 -7.26
C ALA A 23 4.99 -24.98 -7.87
N HIS A 24 6.03 -24.16 -7.70
CA HIS A 24 6.10 -22.80 -8.25
C HIS A 24 7.49 -22.40 -8.79
N GLY A 25 8.54 -23.20 -8.55
CA GLY A 25 9.87 -22.99 -9.14
C GLY A 25 10.68 -21.81 -8.59
N ALA A 26 10.33 -21.28 -7.42
CA ALA A 26 11.05 -20.18 -6.78
C ALA A 26 11.83 -20.68 -5.55
N GLU A 27 12.95 -20.04 -5.22
CA GLU A 27 13.81 -20.44 -4.10
C GLU A 27 13.60 -19.51 -2.90
N LEU A 28 13.28 -20.07 -1.74
CA LEU A 28 12.89 -19.30 -0.55
C LEU A 28 14.04 -18.47 0.04
N TYR A 29 15.22 -19.07 0.23
CA TYR A 29 16.35 -18.38 0.88
C TYR A 29 16.84 -17.15 0.08
N PRO A 30 17.11 -17.25 -1.24
CA PRO A 30 17.48 -16.07 -2.03
C PRO A 30 16.41 -14.98 -2.04
N LEU A 31 15.12 -15.34 -1.95
CA LEU A 31 14.04 -14.36 -1.88
C LEU A 31 14.02 -13.61 -0.55
N ILE A 32 14.31 -14.28 0.57
CA ILE A 32 14.44 -13.63 1.89
C ILE A 32 15.61 -12.66 1.88
N GLU A 33 16.78 -13.09 1.42
CA GLU A 33 17.98 -12.26 1.32
C GLU A 33 17.74 -11.03 0.44
N CYS A 34 17.14 -11.22 -0.74
CA CYS A 34 16.76 -10.12 -1.62
C CYS A 34 15.75 -9.16 -0.95
N ALA A 35 14.76 -9.68 -0.23
CA ALA A 35 13.76 -8.85 0.46
C ALA A 35 14.40 -7.98 1.55
N ASP A 36 15.31 -8.53 2.35
CA ASP A 36 15.90 -7.86 3.51
C ASP A 36 17.12 -7.00 3.18
N GLU A 37 18.01 -7.46 2.30
CA GLU A 37 19.29 -6.79 2.01
C GLU A 37 19.19 -5.82 0.83
N ILE A 38 18.27 -6.04 -0.11
CA ILE A 38 18.16 -5.23 -1.33
C ILE A 38 16.87 -4.40 -1.33
N VAL A 39 15.71 -5.02 -1.15
CA VAL A 39 14.42 -4.34 -1.34
C VAL A 39 14.04 -3.46 -0.15
N ARG A 40 14.25 -3.94 1.09
CA ARG A 40 13.89 -3.19 2.31
C ARG A 40 14.69 -1.90 2.46
N PRO A 41 16.02 -1.85 2.21
CA PRO A 41 16.79 -0.61 2.30
C PRO A 41 16.39 0.47 1.28
N LEU A 42 15.80 0.09 0.14
CA LEU A 42 15.32 1.03 -0.88
C LEU A 42 14.00 1.73 -0.51
N GLN A 43 13.34 1.32 0.57
CA GLN A 43 12.07 1.91 0.98
C GLN A 43 12.29 3.29 1.61
N GLN A 44 11.71 4.32 0.99
CA GLN A 44 11.70 5.67 1.58
C GLN A 44 10.86 5.76 2.86
N ARG A 45 9.90 4.85 3.02
CA ARG A 45 9.05 4.71 4.21
C ARG A 45 8.68 3.24 4.40
N PRO A 46 8.39 2.79 5.64
CA PRO A 46 7.94 1.43 5.88
C PRO A 46 6.67 1.08 5.08
N VAL A 47 6.70 -0.01 4.31
CA VAL A 47 5.52 -0.55 3.60
C VAL A 47 4.84 -1.60 4.48
N VAL A 48 3.95 -1.13 5.36
CA VAL A 48 3.27 -1.90 6.41
C VAL A 48 1.78 -1.56 6.50
N VAL A 49 1.01 -2.38 7.21
CA VAL A 49 -0.39 -2.06 7.57
C VAL A 49 -0.37 -1.13 8.78
N ASP A 50 -0.40 0.18 8.52
CA ASP A 50 -0.67 1.19 9.54
C ASP A 50 -2.13 1.66 9.49
N GLY A 51 -2.54 2.57 10.39
CA GLY A 51 -3.93 3.05 10.44
C GLY A 51 -4.42 3.69 9.15
N ARG A 52 -3.54 4.32 8.36
CA ARG A 52 -3.91 5.00 7.10
C ARG A 52 -4.07 4.00 5.98
N ALA A 53 -3.12 3.07 5.84
CA ALA A 53 -3.18 2.01 4.86
C ALA A 53 -4.37 1.05 5.14
N LEU A 54 -4.68 0.81 6.41
CA LEU A 54 -5.88 0.08 6.84
C LEU A 54 -7.15 0.81 6.39
N MET A 55 -7.26 2.11 6.70
CA MET A 55 -8.44 2.90 6.35
C MET A 55 -8.64 3.02 4.83
N MET A 56 -7.55 3.07 4.06
CA MET A 56 -7.61 3.05 2.60
C MET A 56 -8.24 1.74 2.08
N GLY A 57 -7.83 0.59 2.64
CA GLY A 57 -8.45 -0.70 2.30
C GLY A 57 -9.91 -0.79 2.75
N TYR A 58 -10.21 -0.32 3.95
CA TYR A 58 -11.58 -0.26 4.48
C TYR A 58 -12.51 0.62 3.63
N ALA A 59 -12.02 1.77 3.15
CA ALA A 59 -12.75 2.69 2.29
C ALA A 59 -12.84 2.24 0.82
N GLY A 60 -12.15 1.16 0.43
CA GLY A 60 -12.12 0.68 -0.95
C GLY A 60 -11.39 1.62 -1.91
N VAL A 61 -10.37 2.34 -1.43
CA VAL A 61 -9.64 3.34 -2.21
C VAL A 61 -8.44 2.71 -2.94
N TYR A 62 -8.18 3.19 -4.16
CA TYR A 62 -7.04 2.75 -4.97
C TYR A 62 -5.70 2.97 -4.24
N SER A 63 -4.87 1.94 -4.15
CA SER A 63 -3.73 1.94 -3.22
C SER A 63 -2.67 3.01 -3.49
N SER A 64 -2.52 3.46 -4.74
CA SER A 64 -1.59 4.53 -5.11
C SER A 64 -2.01 5.90 -4.56
N PHE A 65 -3.26 6.08 -4.14
CA PHE A 65 -3.79 7.36 -3.65
C PHE A 65 -3.29 7.71 -2.25
N LEU A 66 -2.73 6.76 -1.50
CA LEU A 66 -2.34 6.98 -0.11
C LEU A 66 -1.40 8.19 0.05
N LEU A 67 -0.33 8.24 -0.75
CA LEU A 67 0.65 9.33 -0.69
C LEU A 67 0.07 10.68 -1.11
N TYR A 68 -0.80 10.70 -2.12
CA TYR A 68 -1.48 11.91 -2.56
C TYR A 68 -2.43 12.43 -1.49
N THR A 69 -3.15 11.52 -0.84
CA THR A 69 -4.09 11.82 0.24
C THR A 69 -3.37 12.39 1.46
N GLU A 70 -2.25 11.78 1.87
CA GLU A 70 -1.44 12.29 2.98
C GLU A 70 -0.91 13.71 2.71
N ARG A 71 -0.39 13.95 1.50
CA ARG A 71 0.11 15.26 1.10
C ARG A 71 -1.01 16.31 1.00
N ALA A 72 -2.18 15.95 0.49
CA ALA A 72 -3.32 16.84 0.43
C ALA A 72 -3.82 17.19 1.83
N ALA A 73 -4.03 16.18 2.67
CA ALA A 73 -4.49 16.33 4.05
C ALA A 73 -3.54 17.17 4.91
N GLU A 74 -2.23 16.99 4.76
CA GLU A 74 -1.22 17.81 5.43
C GLU A 74 -1.29 19.28 5.00
N LYS A 75 -1.48 19.55 3.70
CA LYS A 75 -1.58 20.93 3.17
C LYS A 75 -2.79 21.70 3.71
N VAL A 76 -3.91 21.02 3.91
CA VAL A 76 -5.17 21.65 4.37
C VAL A 76 -5.40 21.50 5.88
N GLY A 77 -4.58 20.70 6.58
CA GLY A 77 -4.67 20.51 8.03
C GLY A 77 -5.80 19.58 8.49
N VAL A 78 -6.16 18.57 7.71
CA VAL A 78 -7.21 17.58 8.05
C VAL A 78 -6.64 16.18 8.25
N ASP A 79 -7.41 15.26 8.83
CA ASP A 79 -6.98 13.87 8.98
C ASP A 79 -7.04 13.12 7.63
N PRO A 80 -5.94 12.49 7.17
CA PRO A 80 -5.95 11.74 5.92
C PRO A 80 -6.96 10.58 5.90
N ARG A 81 -7.35 10.03 7.05
CA ARG A 81 -8.37 8.97 7.13
C ARG A 81 -9.74 9.46 6.72
N ASP A 82 -10.09 10.70 7.07
CA ASP A 82 -11.37 11.31 6.68
C ASP A 82 -11.40 11.59 5.17
N VAL A 83 -10.28 12.05 4.62
CA VAL A 83 -10.12 12.24 3.17
C VAL A 83 -10.24 10.90 2.43
N LEU A 84 -9.60 9.83 2.91
CA LEU A 84 -9.74 8.48 2.33
C LEU A 84 -11.20 8.00 2.34
N MET A 85 -11.94 8.23 3.44
CA MET A 85 -13.36 7.89 3.52
C MET A 85 -14.19 8.69 2.49
N ALA A 86 -13.89 9.97 2.31
CA ALA A 86 -14.56 10.81 1.32
C ALA A 86 -14.25 10.40 -0.12
N ILE A 87 -12.99 10.04 -0.43
CA ILE A 87 -12.57 9.47 -1.71
C ILE A 87 -13.36 8.19 -2.00
N GLY A 88 -13.44 7.27 -1.03
CA GLY A 88 -14.17 6.01 -1.16
C GLY A 88 -15.66 6.24 -1.46
N LYS A 89 -16.30 7.19 -0.77
CA LYS A 89 -17.70 7.59 -1.04
C LYS A 89 -17.91 8.11 -2.47
N ARG A 90 -16.93 8.83 -3.02
CA ARG A 90 -16.95 9.34 -4.40
C ARG A 90 -16.58 8.29 -5.46
N ARG A 91 -16.14 7.10 -5.04
CA ARG A 91 -15.74 5.98 -5.93
C ARG A 91 -14.69 6.38 -6.96
N LEU A 92 -13.70 7.18 -6.53
CA LEU A 92 -12.63 7.58 -7.42
C LEU A 92 -11.80 6.37 -7.87
N VAL A 93 -11.37 6.41 -9.12
CA VAL A 93 -10.57 5.35 -9.76
C VAL A 93 -9.17 5.87 -10.11
N SER A 94 -8.25 4.95 -10.42
CA SER A 94 -6.89 5.29 -10.86
C SER A 94 -6.88 6.35 -11.96
N GLY A 95 -5.95 7.32 -11.89
CA GLY A 95 -5.89 8.43 -12.84
C GLY A 95 -6.68 9.68 -12.43
N GLN A 96 -7.34 9.66 -11.27
CA GLN A 96 -8.08 10.78 -10.68
C GLN A 96 -7.37 11.38 -9.45
N GLU A 97 -6.04 11.33 -9.43
CA GLU A 97 -5.23 11.81 -8.31
C GLU A 97 -5.35 13.34 -8.08
N ASP A 98 -5.69 14.09 -9.13
CA ASP A 98 -5.93 15.53 -9.11
C ASP A 98 -7.12 15.92 -8.21
N LEU A 99 -8.19 15.11 -8.24
CA LEU A 99 -9.40 15.34 -7.45
C LEU A 99 -9.18 15.16 -5.94
N ILE A 100 -8.07 14.56 -5.51
CA ILE A 100 -7.79 14.31 -4.08
C ILE A 100 -7.65 15.62 -3.30
N VAL A 101 -7.10 16.66 -3.93
CA VAL A 101 -6.98 17.99 -3.30
C VAL A 101 -8.37 18.59 -3.09
N ASP A 102 -9.26 18.48 -4.06
CA ASP A 102 -10.65 18.94 -3.98
C ASP A 102 -11.50 18.14 -2.98
N VAL A 103 -11.09 16.92 -2.65
CA VAL A 103 -11.73 16.12 -1.60
C VAL A 103 -11.25 16.56 -0.21
N ALA A 104 -10.03 17.08 -0.11
CA ALA A 104 -9.43 17.48 1.15
C ALA A 104 -9.86 18.89 1.60
N LEU A 105 -10.19 19.78 0.65
CA LEU A 105 -10.78 21.10 0.90
C LEU A 105 -12.24 21.02 1.36
#